data_AF-A0A961TV92-F1
#
_entry.id   AF-A0A961TV92-F1
#
_cell.length_a   1.000
_cell.length_b   1.000
_cell.length_c   1.000
_cell.angle_alpha   90.00
_cell.angle_beta   90.00
_cell.angle_gamma   90.00
#
_symmetry.space_group_name_H-M   'P 1'
#
loop_
_entity.id
_entity.type
_entity.pdbx_description
1 polymer ?
#
loop_
_entity_poly.entity_id
_entity_poly.type
_entity_poly.pdbx_seq_one_letter_code
_entity_poly.pdbx_strand_id
1 'polypeptide(L)'
;MIEGEILGRTQAQDYVRLALFAIRIKGVKADDLRDWWRDEKPHREKYGLDEAQIKQLVDACQARIDEIRFDPTPPARKGRRNPHQPPLI
;
A
#
# COMPACT_ATOMS: atom_id res chain seq x y z
N MET A 1 -20.75 -16.44 -33.53
CA MET A 1 -20.76 -15.26 -32.65
C MET A 1 -19.76 -15.55 -31.54
N ILE A 2 -18.63 -14.84 -31.54
CA ILE A 2 -17.59 -14.99 -30.53
C ILE A 2 -17.78 -13.80 -29.58
N GLU A 3 -18.82 -13.89 -28.74
CA GLU A 3 -18.96 -13.01 -27.57
C GLU A 3 -18.17 -13.73 -26.48
N GLY A 4 -16.86 -13.54 -26.39
CA GLY A 4 -16.34 -12.30 -25.85
C GLY A 4 -16.26 -12.49 -24.34
N GLU A 5 -15.35 -13.37 -23.92
CA GLU A 5 -14.96 -13.62 -22.54
C GLU A 5 -14.46 -12.31 -21.93
N ILE A 6 -15.38 -11.46 -21.46
CA ILE A 6 -15.05 -10.34 -20.59
C ILE A 6 -14.67 -10.98 -19.26
N LEU A 7 -13.40 -11.37 -19.18
CA LEU A 7 -12.67 -11.86 -18.02
C LEU A 7 -13.35 -11.45 -16.71
N GLY A 8 -14.06 -12.42 -16.11
CA GLY A 8 -14.91 -12.23 -14.93
C GLY A 8 -14.12 -11.84 -13.68
N ARG A 9 -13.69 -10.58 -13.60
CA ARG A 9 -13.22 -9.97 -12.36
C ARG A 9 -14.36 -9.19 -11.74
N THR A 10 -14.69 -9.54 -10.50
CA THR A 10 -15.66 -8.78 -9.72
C THR A 10 -15.01 -7.47 -9.27
N GLN A 11 -15.83 -6.43 -9.06
CA GLN A 11 -15.34 -5.14 -8.54
C GLN A 11 -14.56 -5.30 -7.23
N ALA A 12 -14.91 -6.32 -6.41
CA ALA A 12 -14.16 -6.72 -5.22
C ALA A 12 -12.72 -7.15 -5.54
N GLN A 13 -12.51 -7.98 -6.58
CA GLN A 13 -11.18 -8.45 -6.95
C GLN A 13 -10.29 -7.30 -7.46
N ASP A 14 -10.84 -6.38 -8.26
CA ASP A 14 -10.09 -5.21 -8.71
C ASP A 14 -9.76 -4.28 -7.54
N TYR A 15 -10.69 -4.10 -6.59
CA TYR A 15 -10.44 -3.35 -5.37
C TYR A 15 -9.29 -3.95 -4.55
N VAL A 16 -9.35 -5.26 -4.27
CA VAL A 16 -8.31 -5.99 -3.53
C VAL A 16 -6.96 -5.87 -4.22
N ARG A 17 -6.92 -6.00 -5.56
CA ARG A 17 -5.69 -5.83 -6.33
C ARG A 17 -5.09 -4.43 -6.18
N LEU A 18 -5.91 -3.39 -6.28
CA LEU A 18 -5.46 -2.00 -6.12
C LEU A 18 -5.00 -1.72 -4.69
N ALA A 19 -5.73 -2.23 -3.69
CA ALA A 19 -5.37 -2.08 -2.28
C ALA A 19 -4.03 -2.78 -1.97
N LEU A 20 -3.83 -4.01 -2.44
CA LEU A 20 -2.56 -4.72 -2.29
C LEU A 20 -1.40 -3.99 -2.97
N PHE A 21 -1.65 -3.36 -4.12
CA PHE A 21 -0.65 -2.52 -4.78
C PHE A 21 -0.31 -1.30 -3.93
N ALA A 22 -1.31 -0.58 -3.41
CA ALA A 22 -1.14 0.59 -2.57
C ALA A 22 -0.35 0.30 -1.29
N ILE A 23 -0.63 -0.83 -0.61
CA ILE A 23 0.08 -1.25 0.60
C ILE A 23 1.59 -1.43 0.33
N ARG A 24 1.97 -1.89 -0.87
CA ARG A 24 3.38 -2.16 -1.24
C ARG A 24 4.13 -0.93 -1.72
N ILE A 25 3.48 0.23 -1.84
CA ILE A 25 4.15 1.47 -2.26
C ILE A 25 5.22 1.85 -1.22
N LYS A 26 6.45 2.08 -1.72
CA LYS A 26 7.56 2.53 -0.87
C LYS A 26 7.27 3.91 -0.30
N GLY A 27 7.49 4.09 1.00
CA GLY A 27 7.29 5.36 1.71
C GLY A 27 5.98 5.46 2.51
N VAL A 28 5.05 4.51 2.35
CA VAL A 28 3.88 4.38 3.23
C VAL A 28 4.34 4.05 4.64
N LYS A 29 3.88 4.80 5.65
CA LYS A 29 4.20 4.55 7.06
C LYS A 29 3.22 3.57 7.69
N ALA A 30 3.62 2.99 8.83
CA ALA A 30 2.75 2.09 9.59
C ALA A 30 1.45 2.77 10.06
N ASP A 31 1.51 4.03 10.50
CA ASP A 31 0.32 4.79 10.89
C ASP A 31 -0.61 5.07 9.70
N ASP A 32 -0.06 5.40 8.53
CA ASP A 32 -0.86 5.62 7.31
C ASP A 32 -1.63 4.35 6.90
N LEU A 33 -1.03 3.17 7.07
CA LEU A 33 -1.72 1.89 6.82
C LEU A 33 -2.84 1.62 7.83
N ARG A 34 -2.64 2.00 9.10
CA ARG A 34 -3.65 1.83 10.15
C ARG A 34 -4.84 2.77 9.94
N ASP A 35 -4.58 4.03 9.61
CA ASP A 35 -5.63 4.99 9.25
C ASP A 35 -6.38 4.54 7.99
N TRP A 36 -5.66 4.13 6.94
CA TRP A 36 -6.27 3.57 5.73
C TRP A 36 -7.17 2.37 6.06
N TRP A 37 -6.69 1.41 6.87
CA TRP A 37 -7.45 0.22 7.25
C TRP A 37 -8.73 0.55 8.05
N ARG A 38 -8.71 1.62 8.85
CA ARG A 38 -9.89 2.10 9.60
C ARG A 38 -10.93 2.71 8.65
N ASP A 39 -10.48 3.50 7.69
CA ASP A 39 -11.32 4.16 6.66
C ASP A 39 -11.75 3.20 5.52
N GLU A 40 -11.15 2.02 5.43
CA GLU A 40 -11.48 0.99 4.44
C GLU A 40 -12.75 0.18 4.77
N LYS A 41 -13.20 0.18 6.03
CA LYS A 41 -14.42 -0.52 6.47
C LYS A 41 -15.67 -0.28 5.58
N PRO A 42 -16.06 0.97 5.26
CA PRO A 42 -17.20 1.21 4.36
C PRO A 42 -16.97 0.71 2.93
N HIS A 43 -15.71 0.56 2.49
CA HIS A 43 -15.39 0.04 1.17
C HIS A 43 -15.54 -1.48 1.10
N ARG A 44 -15.29 -2.20 2.20
CA ARG A 44 -15.55 -3.65 2.33
C ARG A 44 -17.01 -3.98 2.10
N GLU A 45 -17.89 -3.21 2.75
CA GLU A 45 -19.33 -3.37 2.65
C GLU A 45 -19.84 -2.95 1.27
N LYS A 46 -19.29 -1.87 0.70
CA LYS A 46 -19.65 -1.36 -0.63
C LYS A 46 -19.32 -2.33 -1.76
N TYR A 47 -18.13 -2.94 -1.72
CA TYR A 47 -17.68 -3.85 -2.79
C TYR A 47 -17.99 -5.31 -2.52
N GLY A 48 -18.55 -5.64 -1.35
CA GLY A 48 -18.91 -7.01 -0.98
C GLY A 48 -17.67 -7.91 -0.84
N LEU A 49 -16.64 -7.43 -0.14
CA LEU A 49 -15.43 -8.21 0.07
C LEU A 49 -15.73 -9.46 0.91
N ASP A 50 -15.25 -10.60 0.44
CA ASP A 50 -15.34 -11.86 1.17
C ASP A 50 -14.31 -11.93 2.32
N GLU A 51 -14.55 -12.77 3.33
CA GLU A 51 -13.66 -12.92 4.49
C GLU A 51 -12.22 -13.28 4.06
N ALA A 52 -12.07 -14.11 3.02
CA ALA A 52 -10.77 -14.45 2.46
C ALA A 52 -10.03 -13.22 1.90
N GLN A 53 -10.75 -12.31 1.23
CA GLN A 53 -10.20 -11.09 0.66
C GLN A 53 -9.83 -10.07 1.74
N ILE A 54 -10.68 -9.92 2.75
CA ILE A 54 -10.41 -9.07 3.91
C ILE A 54 -9.16 -9.57 4.63
N LYS A 55 -9.07 -10.88 4.89
CA LYS A 55 -7.89 -11.50 5.51
C LYS A 55 -6.63 -11.23 4.70
N GLN A 56 -6.68 -11.34 3.38
CA GLN A 56 -5.55 -11.06 2.51
C GLN A 56 -5.04 -9.61 2.65
N LEU A 57 -5.94 -8.64 2.78
CA LEU A 57 -5.56 -7.23 2.99
C LEU A 57 -4.98 -6.99 4.39
N VAL A 58 -5.53 -7.64 5.43
CA VAL A 58 -4.97 -7.60 6.81
C VAL A 58 -3.54 -8.13 6.81
N ASP A 59 -3.33 -9.33 6.26
CA ASP A 59 -2.02 -9.98 6.19
C ASP A 59 -1.01 -9.10 5.46
N ALA A 60 -1.40 -8.49 4.33
CA ALA A 60 -0.55 -7.58 3.58
C ALA A 60 -0.19 -6.32 4.37
N CYS A 61 -1.15 -5.72 5.08
CA CYS A 61 -0.88 -4.56 5.94
C CYS A 61 0.08 -4.92 7.08
N GLN A 62 -0.16 -6.04 7.75
CA GLN A 62 0.65 -6.49 8.87
C GLN A 62 2.07 -6.85 8.44
N ALA A 63 2.22 -7.55 7.31
CA ALA A 63 3.52 -7.84 6.72
C ALA A 63 4.28 -6.55 6.39
N ARG A 64 3.59 -5.55 5.81
CA ARG A 64 4.21 -4.26 5.49
C ARG A 64 4.64 -3.48 6.72
N ILE A 65 3.82 -3.49 7.77
CA ILE A 65 4.15 -2.86 9.06
C ILE A 65 5.37 -3.54 9.69
N ASP A 66 5.43 -4.87 9.63
CA ASP A 66 6.57 -5.64 10.14
C ASP A 66 7.84 -5.33 9.35
N GLU A 67 7.75 -5.29 8.00
CA GLU A 67 8.85 -4.82 7.15
C GLU A 67 9.31 -3.42 7.57
N ILE A 68 8.42 -2.44 7.70
CA ILE A 68 8.77 -1.07 8.11
C ILE A 68 9.44 -1.04 9.49
N ARG A 69 8.99 -1.90 10.41
CA ARG A 69 9.53 -1.97 11.77
C ARG A 69 10.91 -2.63 11.83
N PHE A 70 11.13 -3.66 11.00
CA PHE A 70 12.36 -4.42 10.95
C PHE A 70 13.38 -3.91 9.93
N ASP A 71 12.98 -3.02 9.01
CA ASP A 71 13.88 -2.38 8.05
C ASP A 71 14.90 -1.55 8.85
N PRO A 72 16.17 -1.99 8.94
CA PRO A 72 17.18 -1.32 9.74
C PRO A 72 17.70 -0.06 9.03
N THR A 73 17.04 0.40 7.97
CA THR A 73 17.50 1.54 7.19
C THR A 73 17.48 2.76 8.09
N PRO A 74 18.64 3.31 8.50
CA PRO A 74 18.67 4.53 9.28
C PRO A 74 17.91 5.60 8.48
N PRO A 75 17.15 6.51 9.13
CA PRO A 75 16.42 7.54 8.43
C PRO A 75 17.40 8.21 7.48
N ALA A 76 17.07 8.19 6.18
CA ALA A 76 17.94 8.68 5.12
C ALA A 76 18.55 9.99 5.61
N ARG A 77 19.88 10.00 5.84
CA ARG A 77 20.58 11.16 6.38
C ARG A 77 20.17 12.33 5.49
N LYS A 78 19.36 13.24 6.02
CA LYS A 78 18.97 14.49 5.38
C LYS A 78 20.29 15.15 5.03
N GLY A 79 20.69 15.06 3.77
CA GLY A 79 21.97 15.56 3.29
C GLY A 79 22.07 17.00 3.75
N ARG A 80 22.93 17.26 4.74
CA ARG A 80 23.30 18.61 5.12
C ARG A 80 23.88 19.21 3.84
N ARG A 81 23.11 20.05 3.15
CA ARG A 81 23.67 20.99 2.19
C ARG A 81 24.75 21.75 2.95
N ASN A 82 26.01 21.48 2.63
CA ASN A 82 27.13 22.19 3.21
C ASN A 82 27.08 23.61 2.63
N PRO A 83 26.84 24.68 3.41
CA PRO A 83 26.62 26.02 2.87
C PRO A 83 27.89 26.72 2.35
N HIS A 84 29.02 26.01 2.21
CA HIS A 84 30.34 26.58 1.93
C HIS A 84 31.04 26.02 0.68
N GLN A 85 30.33 25.48 -0.32
CA GLN A 85 30.96 25.28 -1.63
C GLN A 85 30.81 26.54 -2.49
N PRO A 86 31.86 27.37 -2.64
CA PRO A 86 31.85 28.39 -3.68
C PRO A 86 31.85 27.70 -5.06
N PRO A 87 31.21 28.31 -6.08
CA PRO A 87 31.26 27.78 -7.43
C PRO A 87 32.71 27.80 -7.93
N LEU A 88 33.16 26.67 -8.48
CA LEU A 88 34.40 26.61 -9.25
C LEU A 88 34.22 27.48 -10.49
N ILE A 89 35.08 28.50 -10.59
CA ILE A 89 35.25 29.37 -11.76
C ILE A 89 35.89 28.54 -12.88
#